data_AF-A0AAE0Z731-F1
#
_entry.id   AF-A0AAE0Z731-F1
#
_cell.length_a   1.000
_cell.length_b   1.000
_cell.length_c   1.000
_cell.angle_alpha   90.00
_cell.angle_beta   90.00
_cell.angle_gamma   90.00
#
_symmetry.space_group_name_H-M   'P 1'
#
loop_
_entity.id
_entity.type
_entity.pdbx_description
1 polymer ?
#
loop_
_entity_poly.entity_id
_entity_poly.type
_entity_poly.pdbx_seq_one_letter_code
_entity_poly.pdbx_strand_id
1 'polypeptide(L)'
;MWLWFIRQAACGVDLRCGVPGRVTDGAPVEVTQSSYHIGQEVTYKCDYSETTKIRSCETTGKWSQMGTACAECPDKFALNKDFGKCYFFPKQRNTFNDGEKFCAALGAVIAFPPTLEENAFLSSFINYNTFIGVTDRVQEGTWMTVTGEAIPFTKWNRGEPNNAGREGEDCVEMGGNGL
;
A
#
# COMPACT_ATOMS: atom_id res chain seq x y z
N MET A 1 48.54 23.17 41.54
CA MET A 1 48.73 21.88 40.86
C MET A 1 47.42 21.55 40.17
N TRP A 2 47.37 21.60 38.84
CA TRP A 2 46.14 21.32 38.10
C TRP A 2 46.20 19.90 37.56
N LEU A 3 45.20 19.08 37.91
CA LEU A 3 45.00 17.77 37.32
C LEU A 3 43.98 17.89 36.19
N TRP A 4 44.28 17.27 35.07
CA TRP A 4 43.40 17.17 33.90
C TRP A 4 42.85 15.75 33.82
N PHE A 5 41.57 15.62 33.45
CA PHE A 5 41.01 14.34 33.01
C PHE A 5 41.31 14.16 31.52
N ILE A 6 42.02 13.08 31.17
CA ILE A 6 42.15 12.62 29.79
C ILE A 6 41.12 11.51 29.60
N ARG A 7 40.10 11.75 28.78
CA ARG A 7 39.23 10.68 28.30
C ARG A 7 39.95 9.99 27.15
N GLN A 8 40.25 8.70 27.30
CA GLN A 8 40.62 7.85 26.17
C GLN A 8 39.43 7.90 25.19
N ALA A 9 39.65 8.34 23.95
CA ALA A 9 38.70 8.03 22.89
C ALA A 9 38.56 6.51 22.92
N ALA A 10 37.38 6.00 23.27
CA ALA A 10 37.09 4.59 23.13
C ALA A 10 37.59 4.16 21.74
N CYS A 11 38.23 3.00 21.62
CA CYS A 11 38.47 2.37 20.32
C CYS A 11 37.14 2.42 19.58
N GLY A 12 36.99 3.41 18.70
CA GLY A 12 35.76 3.64 17.98
C GLY A 12 35.68 2.48 17.02
N VAL A 13 34.84 1.50 17.34
CA VAL A 13 34.44 0.51 16.36
C VAL A 13 33.96 1.33 15.18
N ASP A 14 34.67 1.23 14.05
CA ASP A 14 34.31 1.89 12.79
C ASP A 14 33.05 1.20 12.29
N LEU A 15 31.92 1.54 12.92
CA LEU A 15 30.62 0.98 12.62
C LEU A 15 30.25 1.44 11.22
N ARG A 16 30.03 0.47 10.36
CA ARG A 16 29.67 0.66 8.97
C ARG A 16 28.44 -0.18 8.67
N CYS A 17 27.61 0.33 7.78
CA CYS A 17 26.55 -0.47 7.21
C CYS A 17 27.14 -1.38 6.13
N GLY A 18 26.68 -2.63 6.13
CA GLY A 18 26.96 -3.54 5.02
C GLY A 18 26.21 -3.15 3.75
N VAL A 19 26.39 -3.96 2.71
CA VAL A 19 25.64 -3.83 1.46
C VAL A 19 24.12 -3.73 1.74
N PRO A 20 23.43 -2.66 1.28
CA PRO A 20 21.98 -2.56 1.42
C PRO A 20 21.30 -3.70 0.67
N GLY A 21 20.46 -4.46 1.38
CA GLY A 21 19.69 -5.56 0.80
C GLY A 21 18.31 -5.11 0.33
N ARG A 22 17.61 -5.96 -0.43
CA ARG A 22 16.19 -5.77 -0.73
C ARG A 22 15.38 -5.73 0.58
N VAL A 23 14.34 -4.90 0.62
CA VAL A 23 13.34 -4.87 1.70
C VAL A 23 11.98 -5.27 1.15
N THR A 24 10.93 -5.30 1.98
CA THR A 24 9.61 -5.83 1.59
C THR A 24 9.01 -5.18 0.33
N ASP A 25 9.22 -3.88 0.13
CA ASP A 25 8.55 -3.06 -0.90
C ASP A 25 9.52 -2.20 -1.73
N GLY A 26 10.81 -2.54 -1.75
CA GLY A 26 11.79 -1.81 -2.53
C GLY A 26 13.18 -2.42 -2.53
N ALA A 27 13.98 -1.98 -3.50
CA ALA A 27 15.35 -2.42 -3.70
C ALA A 27 16.28 -1.22 -3.91
N PRO A 28 17.56 -1.31 -3.50
CA PRO A 28 18.53 -0.27 -3.76
C PRO A 28 18.76 -0.10 -5.27
N VAL A 29 18.78 1.15 -5.76
CA VAL A 29 18.91 1.47 -7.20
C VAL A 29 20.32 1.21 -7.70
N GLU A 30 21.32 1.59 -6.92
CA GLU A 30 22.73 1.37 -7.24
C GLU A 30 23.49 0.96 -5.98
N VAL A 31 24.16 -0.19 -6.08
CA VAL A 31 25.03 -0.70 -5.01
C VAL A 31 26.42 -0.86 -5.59
N THR A 32 27.29 0.10 -5.31
CA THR A 32 28.67 0.14 -5.83
C THR A 32 29.71 -0.17 -4.77
N GLN A 33 29.32 -0.14 -3.48
CA GLN A 33 30.22 -0.28 -2.34
C GLN A 33 29.84 -1.49 -1.49
N SER A 34 30.86 -2.16 -0.94
CA SER A 34 30.72 -3.29 -0.02
C SER A 34 30.54 -2.85 1.44
N SER A 35 30.77 -1.57 1.77
CA SER A 35 30.57 -0.99 3.09
C SER A 35 30.28 0.51 3.01
N TYR A 36 29.47 1.04 3.93
CA TYR A 36 29.09 2.45 3.98
C TYR A 36 29.35 3.03 5.38
N HIS A 37 29.98 4.20 5.44
CA HIS A 37 30.17 4.98 6.65
C HIS A 37 28.86 5.51 7.21
N ILE A 38 28.83 5.76 8.51
CA ILE A 38 27.71 6.43 9.18
C ILE A 38 27.39 7.76 8.47
N GLY A 39 26.10 8.00 8.23
CA GLY A 39 25.60 9.17 7.53
C GLY A 39 25.62 9.07 6.00
N GLN A 40 26.25 8.05 5.41
CA GLN A 40 26.11 7.82 3.97
C GLN A 40 24.70 7.33 3.63
N GLU A 41 24.25 7.71 2.45
CA GLU A 41 22.90 7.52 1.97
C GLU A 41 22.84 6.62 0.74
N VAL A 42 21.77 5.84 0.63
CA VAL A 42 21.47 5.00 -0.52
C VAL A 42 20.02 5.22 -0.96
N THR A 43 19.81 5.21 -2.27
CA THR A 43 18.48 5.38 -2.86
C THR A 43 17.85 4.01 -3.10
N TYR A 44 16.62 3.83 -2.61
CA TYR A 44 15.78 2.69 -2.90
C TYR A 44 14.72 3.09 -3.90
N LYS A 45 14.52 2.26 -4.94
CA LYS A 45 13.35 2.33 -5.81
C LYS A 45 12.25 1.49 -5.18
N CYS A 46 11.05 2.05 -5.18
CA CYS A 46 9.86 1.36 -4.68
C CYS A 46 9.36 0.36 -5.72
N ASP A 47 8.95 -0.83 -5.28
CA ASP A 47 8.50 -1.89 -6.18
C ASP A 47 7.14 -1.55 -6.83
N TYR A 48 6.31 -0.74 -6.15
CA TYR A 48 4.93 -0.42 -6.54
C TYR A 48 4.69 1.07 -6.88
N SER A 49 5.74 1.88 -6.95
CA SER A 49 5.64 3.26 -7.42
C SER A 49 6.93 3.72 -8.09
N GLU A 50 6.86 4.74 -8.93
CA GLU A 50 8.06 5.37 -9.51
C GLU A 50 8.80 6.29 -8.51
N THR A 51 8.41 6.25 -7.23
CA THR A 51 9.08 7.05 -6.22
C THR A 51 10.35 6.37 -5.73
N THR A 52 11.25 7.19 -5.18
CA THR A 52 12.47 6.72 -4.55
C THR A 52 12.54 7.21 -3.11
N LYS A 53 13.18 6.42 -2.25
CA LYS A 53 13.36 6.74 -0.84
C LYS A 53 14.82 6.64 -0.45
N ILE A 54 15.29 7.58 0.34
CA ILE A 54 16.67 7.62 0.82
C ILE A 54 16.75 6.90 2.16
N ARG A 55 17.76 6.05 2.31
CA ARG A 55 18.12 5.43 3.59
C ARG A 55 19.52 5.83 3.97
N SER A 56 19.70 6.16 5.25
CA SER A 56 20.97 6.59 5.82
C SER A 56 21.56 5.48 6.69
N CYS A 57 22.88 5.35 6.68
CA CYS A 57 23.57 4.48 7.63
C CYS A 57 23.60 5.12 9.02
N GLU A 58 22.96 4.49 10.01
CA GLU A 58 22.82 5.02 11.36
C GLU A 58 23.99 4.62 12.28
N THR A 59 24.20 5.34 13.38
CA THR A 59 25.28 5.11 14.37
C THR A 59 25.28 3.71 14.99
N THR A 60 24.25 2.89 14.73
CA THR A 60 24.15 1.48 15.14
C THR A 60 24.78 0.51 14.12
N GLY A 61 25.28 1.01 12.98
CA GLY A 61 25.77 0.17 11.87
C GLY A 61 24.65 -0.48 11.06
N LYS A 62 23.43 0.06 11.15
CA LYS A 62 22.24 -0.42 10.43
C LYS A 62 21.65 0.69 9.56
N TRP A 63 20.95 0.30 8.50
CA TRP A 63 20.21 1.22 7.65
C TRP A 63 18.94 1.71 8.36
N SER A 64 18.58 2.97 8.14
CA SER A 64 17.32 3.54 8.63
C SER A 64 16.10 2.76 8.11
N GLN A 65 15.04 2.69 8.92
CA GLN A 65 13.75 2.03 8.61
C GLN A 65 13.87 0.53 8.23
N MET A 66 14.23 -0.35 9.16
CA MET A 66 14.30 -1.80 8.90
C MET A 66 12.91 -2.40 8.54
N GLY A 67 12.73 -2.88 7.32
CA GLY A 67 11.58 -3.68 6.90
C GLY A 67 10.83 -3.15 5.66
N THR A 68 10.58 -1.85 5.56
CA THR A 68 9.86 -1.21 4.43
C THR A 68 10.58 0.06 4.00
N ALA A 69 10.85 0.23 2.71
CA ALA A 69 11.52 1.38 2.11
C ALA A 69 10.54 2.49 1.74
N CYS A 70 9.30 2.15 1.38
CA CYS A 70 8.44 3.06 0.65
C CYS A 70 7.04 3.26 1.23
N ALA A 71 6.57 2.33 2.04
CA ALA A 71 5.19 2.33 2.50
C ALA A 71 4.92 3.28 3.69
N GLU A 72 4.72 4.56 3.37
CA GLU A 72 3.84 5.45 4.14
C GLU A 72 2.60 5.71 3.29
N CYS A 73 1.43 5.34 3.79
CA CYS A 73 0.18 5.75 3.17
C CYS A 73 -0.15 7.20 3.54
N PRO A 74 -0.89 7.94 2.69
CA PRO A 74 -1.40 9.26 3.06
C PRO A 74 -2.17 9.20 4.39
N ASP A 75 -2.26 10.34 5.09
CA ASP A 75 -2.99 10.41 6.36
C ASP A 75 -4.37 9.75 6.27
N LYS A 76 -4.65 8.85 7.22
CA LYS A 76 -5.90 8.06 7.36
C LYS A 76 -6.07 6.89 6.37
N PHE A 77 -5.11 6.64 5.49
CA PHE A 77 -5.10 5.42 4.66
C PHE A 77 -4.45 4.26 5.42
N ALA A 78 -5.00 3.07 5.28
CA ALA A 78 -4.46 1.82 5.80
C ALA A 78 -3.55 1.15 4.76
N LEU A 79 -2.34 0.82 5.16
CA LEU A 79 -1.40 0.05 4.34
C LEU A 79 -1.74 -1.45 4.39
N ASN A 80 -1.97 -2.05 3.23
CA ASN A 80 -1.82 -3.48 3.06
C ASN A 80 -0.36 -3.78 2.71
N LYS A 81 0.37 -4.36 3.66
CA LYS A 81 1.81 -4.66 3.53
C LYS A 81 2.10 -5.76 2.51
N ASP A 82 1.17 -6.68 2.31
CA ASP A 82 1.38 -7.83 1.41
C ASP A 82 1.31 -7.41 -0.06
N PHE A 83 0.52 -6.37 -0.37
CA PHE A 83 0.36 -5.85 -1.73
C PHE A 83 0.99 -4.46 -1.95
N GLY A 84 1.51 -3.83 -0.90
CA GLY A 84 2.04 -2.46 -0.98
C GLY A 84 0.99 -1.42 -1.39
N LYS A 85 -0.29 -1.65 -1.08
CA LYS A 85 -1.42 -0.79 -1.48
C LYS A 85 -1.99 -0.03 -0.28
N CYS A 86 -2.47 1.19 -0.53
CA CYS A 86 -3.09 2.05 0.48
C CYS A 86 -4.59 2.15 0.26
N TYR A 87 -5.37 1.98 1.33
CA TYR A 87 -6.83 1.99 1.27
C TYR A 87 -7.40 3.03 2.22
N PHE A 88 -8.40 3.78 1.76
CA PHE A 88 -9.15 4.70 2.61
C PHE A 88 -10.58 4.18 2.78
N PHE A 89 -11.04 4.12 4.03
CA PHE A 89 -12.37 3.64 4.37
C PHE A 89 -13.23 4.81 4.87
N PRO A 90 -13.99 5.47 3.98
CA PRO A 90 -14.88 6.55 4.37
C PRO A 90 -15.98 6.01 5.30
N LYS A 91 -16.27 6.74 6.39
CA LYS A 91 -17.36 6.38 7.32
C LYS A 91 -18.75 6.81 6.82
N GLN A 92 -18.81 7.59 5.75
CA GLN A 92 -20.05 8.10 5.18
C GLN A 92 -20.60 7.12 4.15
N ARG A 93 -21.91 6.87 4.21
CA ARG A 93 -22.63 6.10 3.20
C ARG A 93 -23.05 7.05 2.09
N ASN A 94 -22.58 6.78 0.89
CA ASN A 94 -22.83 7.60 -0.30
C ASN A 94 -23.21 6.69 -1.47
N THR A 95 -23.72 7.28 -2.55
CA THR A 95 -23.98 6.54 -3.79
C THR A 95 -22.66 6.13 -4.45
N PHE A 96 -22.71 5.15 -5.37
CA PHE A 96 -21.53 4.76 -6.15
C PHE A 96 -20.89 5.96 -6.87
N ASN A 97 -21.71 6.80 -7.52
CA ASN A 97 -21.25 7.99 -8.24
C ASN A 97 -20.59 9.03 -7.33
N ASP A 98 -21.09 9.18 -6.11
CA ASP A 98 -20.47 10.07 -5.13
C ASP A 98 -19.15 9.48 -4.61
N GLY A 99 -19.07 8.16 -4.48
CA GLY A 99 -17.82 7.43 -4.22
C GLY A 99 -16.77 7.68 -5.30
N GLU A 100 -17.14 7.59 -6.57
CA GLU A 100 -16.22 7.83 -7.70
C GLU A 100 -15.67 9.26 -7.65
N LYS A 101 -16.54 10.25 -7.46
CA LYS A 101 -16.15 11.67 -7.31
C LYS A 101 -15.25 11.88 -6.09
N PHE A 102 -15.57 11.25 -4.96
CA PHE A 102 -14.80 11.39 -3.73
C PHE A 102 -13.38 10.80 -3.89
N CYS A 103 -13.27 9.60 -4.46
CA CYS A 103 -11.98 9.00 -4.77
C CYS A 103 -11.18 9.87 -5.75
N ALA A 104 -11.80 10.37 -6.82
CA ALA A 104 -11.15 11.25 -7.79
C ALA A 104 -10.63 12.55 -7.14
N ALA A 105 -11.40 13.15 -6.21
CA ALA A 105 -10.97 14.34 -5.47
C ALA A 105 -9.75 14.09 -4.56
N LEU A 106 -9.50 12.84 -4.16
CA LEU A 106 -8.32 12.40 -3.43
C LEU A 106 -7.17 11.94 -4.33
N GLY A 107 -7.34 11.98 -5.66
CA GLY A 107 -6.38 11.39 -6.61
C GLY A 107 -6.33 9.86 -6.53
N ALA A 108 -7.42 9.23 -6.10
CA ALA A 108 -7.58 7.79 -5.93
C ALA A 108 -8.71 7.24 -6.81
N VAL A 109 -8.90 5.91 -6.78
CA VAL A 109 -10.00 5.19 -7.44
C VAL A 109 -10.73 4.32 -6.43
N ILE A 110 -11.99 3.96 -6.71
CA ILE A 110 -12.70 2.98 -5.87
C ILE A 110 -11.96 1.64 -5.96
N ALA A 111 -11.67 1.03 -4.82
CA ALA A 111 -10.85 -0.19 -4.76
C ALA A 111 -11.60 -1.41 -5.30
N PHE A 112 -10.89 -2.24 -6.07
CA PHE A 112 -11.33 -3.58 -6.46
C PHE A 112 -10.25 -4.59 -6.03
N PRO A 113 -10.59 -5.62 -5.23
CA PRO A 113 -9.64 -6.67 -4.85
C PRO A 113 -9.51 -7.73 -5.97
N PRO A 114 -8.36 -7.87 -6.65
CA PRO A 114 -8.18 -8.82 -7.75
C PRO A 114 -7.80 -10.23 -7.28
N THR A 115 -7.71 -10.48 -5.97
CA THR A 115 -7.33 -11.77 -5.39
C THR A 115 -8.17 -12.11 -4.16
N LEU A 116 -8.19 -13.38 -3.78
CA LEU A 116 -8.91 -13.85 -2.59
C LEU A 116 -8.33 -13.22 -1.31
N GLU A 117 -7.02 -13.07 -1.24
CA GLU A 117 -6.29 -12.50 -0.11
C GLU A 117 -6.58 -11.00 0.04
N GLU A 118 -6.60 -10.25 -1.06
CA GLU A 118 -6.94 -8.82 -1.04
C GLU A 118 -8.42 -8.62 -0.70
N ASN A 119 -9.30 -9.51 -1.17
CA ASN A 119 -10.72 -9.51 -0.80
C ASN A 119 -10.91 -9.75 0.71
N ALA A 120 -10.20 -10.74 1.26
CA ALA A 120 -10.23 -11.02 2.70
C ALA A 120 -9.74 -9.82 3.52
N PHE A 121 -8.67 -9.17 3.06
CA PHE A 121 -8.16 -7.95 3.69
C PHE A 121 -9.23 -6.85 3.70
N LEU A 122 -9.81 -6.48 2.55
CA LEU A 122 -10.83 -5.43 2.48
C LEU A 122 -12.07 -5.76 3.31
N SER A 123 -12.52 -7.02 3.27
CA SER A 123 -13.69 -7.48 4.03
C SER A 123 -13.53 -7.30 5.54
N SER A 124 -12.29 -7.32 6.06
CA SER A 124 -12.02 -7.12 7.49
C SER A 124 -12.28 -5.70 7.99
N PHE A 125 -12.43 -4.73 7.08
CA PHE A 125 -12.68 -3.32 7.42
C PHE A 125 -14.15 -2.91 7.26
N ILE A 126 -14.99 -3.74 6.64
CA ILE A 126 -16.38 -3.39 6.38
C ILE A 126 -17.30 -3.94 7.47
N ASN A 127 -18.28 -3.12 7.87
CA ASN A 127 -19.36 -3.52 8.80
C ASN A 127 -20.74 -3.53 8.12
N TYR A 128 -20.80 -3.04 6.89
CA TYR A 128 -21.99 -2.90 6.07
C TYR A 128 -21.58 -3.15 4.61
N ASN A 129 -22.56 -3.40 3.75
CA ASN A 129 -22.31 -3.43 2.31
C ASN A 129 -21.57 -2.16 1.87
N THR A 130 -20.52 -2.36 1.08
CA THR A 130 -19.60 -1.29 0.69
C THR A 130 -19.28 -1.44 -0.79
N PHE A 131 -19.54 -0.40 -1.58
CA PHE A 131 -19.20 -0.41 -3.00
C PHE A 131 -17.71 -0.70 -3.24
N ILE A 132 -17.44 -1.53 -4.24
CA ILE A 132 -16.10 -1.75 -4.79
C ILE A 132 -16.05 -1.22 -6.22
N GLY A 133 -14.85 -1.04 -6.77
CA GLY A 133 -14.62 -0.41 -8.06
C GLY A 133 -14.96 -1.31 -9.25
N VAL A 134 -16.14 -1.93 -9.27
CA VAL A 134 -16.63 -2.83 -10.32
C VAL A 134 -18.03 -2.43 -10.76
N THR A 135 -18.24 -2.41 -12.07
CA THR A 135 -19.50 -2.03 -12.71
C THR A 135 -19.65 -2.70 -14.07
N ASP A 136 -20.87 -2.89 -14.53
CA ASP A 136 -21.21 -3.36 -15.88
C ASP A 136 -22.05 -2.33 -16.68
N ARG A 137 -22.07 -1.07 -16.24
CA ARG A 137 -22.77 0.06 -16.91
C ARG A 137 -22.48 0.21 -18.41
N VAL A 138 -21.35 -0.31 -18.89
CA VAL A 138 -21.00 -0.28 -20.32
C VAL A 138 -21.73 -1.37 -21.10
N GLN A 139 -21.85 -2.56 -20.51
CA GLN A 139 -22.50 -3.71 -21.10
C GLN A 139 -22.97 -4.66 -19.98
N GLU A 140 -24.29 -4.73 -19.81
CA GLU A 140 -24.97 -5.62 -18.86
C GLU A 140 -24.38 -7.04 -18.88
N GLY A 141 -24.07 -7.56 -17.69
CA GLY A 141 -23.48 -8.88 -17.50
C GLY A 141 -21.98 -8.97 -17.81
N THR A 142 -21.35 -7.86 -18.21
CA THR A 142 -19.90 -7.75 -18.44
C THR A 142 -19.25 -6.82 -17.42
N TRP A 143 -18.81 -7.41 -16.31
CA TRP A 143 -18.19 -6.69 -15.21
C TRP A 143 -16.78 -6.19 -15.53
N MET A 144 -16.54 -4.90 -15.29
CA MET A 144 -15.26 -4.24 -15.46
C MET A 144 -14.93 -3.38 -14.25
N THR A 145 -13.63 -3.08 -14.07
CA THR A 145 -13.22 -2.06 -13.11
C THR A 145 -13.74 -0.69 -13.55
N VAL A 146 -13.87 0.25 -12.62
CA VAL A 146 -14.21 1.66 -12.94
C VAL A 146 -13.19 2.33 -13.88
N THR A 147 -12.00 1.77 -14.01
CA THR A 147 -10.95 2.18 -14.96
C THR A 147 -11.05 1.50 -16.33
N GLY A 148 -12.03 0.61 -16.53
CA GLY A 148 -12.34 -0.04 -17.81
C GLY A 148 -11.59 -1.35 -18.07
N GLU A 149 -10.97 -1.94 -17.06
CA GLU A 149 -10.24 -3.21 -17.18
C GLU A 149 -11.17 -4.39 -16.85
N ALA A 150 -10.97 -5.53 -17.53
CA ALA A 150 -11.70 -6.75 -17.19
C ALA A 150 -11.30 -7.25 -15.79
N ILE A 151 -12.27 -7.74 -15.01
CA ILE A 151 -11.99 -8.26 -13.68
C ILE A 151 -11.44 -9.71 -13.74
N PRO A 152 -10.30 -10.01 -13.11
CA PRO A 152 -9.72 -11.35 -13.06
C PRO A 152 -10.30 -12.22 -11.93
N PHE A 153 -11.10 -11.63 -11.03
CA PHE A 153 -11.55 -12.26 -9.81
C PHE A 153 -12.97 -11.85 -9.46
N THR A 154 -13.76 -12.83 -9.02
CA THR A 154 -15.09 -12.62 -8.45
C THR A 154 -15.29 -13.59 -7.29
N LYS A 155 -15.93 -13.13 -6.23
CA LYS A 155 -16.37 -13.96 -5.10
C LYS A 155 -17.83 -13.68 -4.76
N TRP A 156 -18.69 -13.81 -5.77
CA TRP A 156 -20.12 -13.58 -5.63
C TRP A 156 -20.71 -14.38 -4.46
N ASN A 157 -21.51 -13.71 -3.66
CA ASN A 157 -22.36 -14.34 -2.67
C ASN A 157 -23.37 -15.26 -3.36
N ARG A 158 -23.89 -16.21 -2.60
CA ARG A 158 -24.88 -17.14 -3.13
C ARG A 158 -26.11 -16.38 -3.61
N GLY A 159 -26.38 -16.46 -4.91
CA GLY A 159 -27.51 -15.80 -5.56
C GLY A 159 -27.12 -14.54 -6.32
N GLU A 160 -25.88 -14.05 -6.18
CA GLU A 160 -25.38 -12.88 -6.89
C GLU A 160 -24.54 -13.23 -8.13
N PRO A 161 -24.44 -12.31 -9.11
CA PRO A 161 -25.24 -11.08 -9.23
C PRO A 161 -26.67 -11.40 -9.70
N ASN A 162 -27.68 -10.78 -9.08
CA ASN A 162 -29.10 -11.04 -9.38
C ASN A 162 -29.79 -9.93 -10.21
N ASN A 163 -29.12 -8.80 -10.42
CA ASN A 163 -29.64 -7.61 -11.10
C ASN A 163 -31.02 -7.16 -10.55
N ALA A 164 -31.12 -7.03 -9.21
CA ALA A 164 -32.40 -6.79 -8.54
C ALA A 164 -32.98 -5.39 -8.80
N GLY A 165 -34.26 -5.24 -8.47
CA GLY A 165 -34.97 -3.97 -8.59
C GLY A 165 -35.55 -3.74 -9.99
N ARG A 166 -36.22 -2.59 -10.15
CA ARG A 166 -36.85 -2.22 -11.44
C ARG A 166 -35.86 -1.63 -12.44
N GLU A 167 -34.80 -1.02 -11.92
CA GLU A 167 -33.78 -0.33 -12.71
C GLU A 167 -32.51 -1.17 -12.87
N GLY A 168 -32.44 -2.33 -12.20
CA GLY A 168 -31.24 -3.15 -12.15
C GLY A 168 -30.16 -2.64 -11.17
N GLU A 169 -29.07 -3.39 -11.07
CA GLU A 169 -27.92 -3.15 -10.21
C GLU A 169 -26.62 -3.23 -11.00
N ASP A 170 -26.13 -2.08 -11.48
CA ASP A 170 -24.93 -2.05 -12.33
C ASP A 170 -23.62 -1.87 -11.55
N CYS A 171 -23.67 -1.89 -10.22
CA CYS A 171 -22.58 -1.48 -9.31
C CYS A 171 -22.41 -2.50 -8.20
N VAL A 172 -21.18 -2.99 -8.02
CA VAL A 172 -20.93 -4.11 -7.10
C VAL A 172 -20.67 -3.61 -5.68
N GLU A 173 -21.33 -4.24 -4.71
CA GLU A 173 -21.05 -4.08 -3.28
C GLU A 173 -20.35 -5.31 -2.72
N MET A 174 -19.34 -5.10 -1.88
CA MET A 174 -18.86 -6.14 -1.00
C MET A 174 -19.77 -6.23 0.23
N GLY A 175 -20.38 -7.40 0.44
CA GLY A 175 -21.19 -7.74 1.60
C GLY A 175 -20.58 -8.90 2.38
N GLY A 176 -20.20 -8.67 3.64
CA GLY A 176 -19.46 -9.66 4.43
C GLY A 176 -18.12 -9.96 3.78
N ASN A 177 -17.93 -11.18 3.27
CA ASN A 177 -16.71 -11.59 2.57
C ASN A 177 -16.97 -11.87 1.07
N GLY A 178 -18.17 -11.62 0.56
CA GLY A 178 -18.51 -11.84 -0.85
C GLY A 178 -18.90 -10.57 -1.57
N LEU A 179 -19.00 -10.68 -2.89
CA LEU A 179 -19.54 -9.68 -3.81
C LEU A 179 -21.05 -9.86 -4.00
#